data_AF-A0A7J4GS12-F1
#
_entry.id   AF-A0A7J4GS12-F1
#
_cell.length_a   1.000
_cell.length_b   1.000
_cell.length_c   1.000
_cell.angle_alpha   90.00
_cell.angle_beta   90.00
_cell.angle_gamma   90.00
#
_symmetry.space_group_name_H-M   'P 1'
#
loop_
_entity.id
_entity.type
_entity.pdbx_description
1 polymer ?
#
loop_
_entity_poly.entity_id
_entity_poly.type
_entity_poly.pdbx_seq_one_letter_code
_entity_poly.pdbx_strand_id
1 'polypeptide(L)'
;MDTDLRKMMAIGADEAIVLRQEGYRGDRPSSNAKILAQTIKELDADLVIGGVQGIDYYQGATGPMIAHMLGIPHVSGVTNLALNGDKITAKRQIEGGLQVIDSTMPVLITCQKDMNKVRFPALKDIMMSKRKSFENREVPLGEGNDIETIDCSLPPARGGGVIIEGETTEEKVDKLIEKLKTEAKVL
;
A
#
# COMPACT_ATOMS: atom_id res chain seq x y z
N MET A 1 9.19 -12.14 -7.22
CA MET A 1 10.05 -10.97 -6.92
C MET A 1 10.80 -10.49 -8.16
N ASP A 2 11.69 -11.29 -8.75
CA ASP A 2 12.43 -10.89 -9.96
C ASP A 2 11.52 -10.50 -11.14
N THR A 3 10.41 -11.22 -11.34
CA THR A 3 9.45 -10.91 -12.40
C THR A 3 8.77 -9.54 -12.22
N ASP A 4 8.43 -9.15 -11.00
CA ASP A 4 7.74 -7.88 -10.74
C ASP A 4 8.72 -6.71 -10.79
N LEU A 5 9.95 -6.89 -10.33
CA LEU A 5 11.03 -5.92 -10.51
C LEU A 5 11.29 -5.66 -11.99
N ARG A 6 11.37 -6.72 -12.80
CA ARG A 6 11.54 -6.62 -14.26
C ARG A 6 10.38 -5.90 -14.93
N LYS A 7 9.15 -6.03 -14.41
CA LYS A 7 8.00 -5.24 -14.88
C LYS A 7 8.18 -3.76 -14.53
N MET A 8 8.59 -3.41 -13.31
CA MET A 8 8.83 -2.01 -12.92
C MET A 8 9.91 -1.35 -13.80
N MET A 9 11.02 -2.07 -14.06
CA MET A 9 12.07 -1.61 -14.96
C MET A 9 11.61 -1.49 -16.42
N ALA A 10 10.68 -2.35 -16.86
CA ALA A 10 10.05 -2.23 -18.18
C ALA A 10 9.08 -1.05 -18.26
N ILE A 11 8.35 -0.76 -17.17
CA ILE A 11 7.45 0.39 -17.08
C ILE A 11 8.25 1.68 -17.10
N GLY A 12 9.52 1.68 -16.67
CA GLY A 12 10.44 2.80 -16.84
C GLY A 12 11.24 3.18 -15.61
N ALA A 13 11.35 2.30 -14.61
CA ALA A 13 12.34 2.51 -13.56
C ALA A 13 13.77 2.47 -14.17
N ASP A 14 14.58 3.44 -13.77
CA ASP A 14 15.97 3.58 -14.24
C ASP A 14 16.87 2.56 -13.56
N GLU A 15 16.84 2.53 -12.24
CA GLU A 15 17.64 1.67 -11.38
C GLU A 15 16.76 0.83 -10.44
N ALA A 16 17.33 -0.25 -9.92
CA ALA A 16 16.66 -1.06 -8.93
C ALA A 16 17.66 -1.64 -7.93
N ILE A 17 17.32 -1.56 -6.65
CA ILE A 17 18.08 -2.11 -5.54
C ILE A 17 17.21 -3.15 -4.86
N VAL A 18 17.71 -4.38 -4.77
CA VAL A 18 17.04 -5.50 -4.12
C VAL A 18 17.74 -5.80 -2.80
N LEU A 19 17.03 -5.55 -1.70
CA LEU A 19 17.49 -5.88 -0.35
C LEU A 19 17.07 -7.32 -0.06
N ARG A 20 18.04 -8.23 0.01
CA ARG A 20 17.82 -9.66 0.25
C ARG A 20 18.10 -9.98 1.70
N GLN A 21 17.10 -10.57 2.35
CA GLN A 21 17.17 -11.00 3.74
C GLN A 21 16.78 -12.48 3.80
N GLU A 22 17.62 -13.28 4.43
CA GLU A 22 17.32 -14.68 4.70
C GLU A 22 16.13 -14.79 5.67
N GLY A 23 15.16 -15.65 5.35
CA GLY A 23 13.96 -15.83 6.18
C GLY A 23 12.99 -14.64 6.18
N TYR A 24 13.06 -13.75 5.17
CA TYR A 24 12.11 -12.64 5.04
C TYR A 24 10.66 -13.13 4.96
N ARG A 25 9.80 -12.60 5.83
CA ARG A 25 8.38 -12.97 5.94
C ARG A 25 7.41 -11.84 5.64
N GLY A 26 7.88 -10.59 5.52
CA GLY A 26 7.02 -9.43 5.23
C GLY A 26 6.09 -8.99 6.36
N ASP A 27 6.03 -9.73 7.47
CA ASP A 27 5.22 -9.47 8.67
C ASP A 27 5.88 -8.53 9.69
N ARG A 28 7.09 -8.04 9.39
CA ARG A 28 7.95 -7.25 10.29
C ARG A 28 8.10 -5.78 9.87
N PRO A 29 7.06 -4.94 10.01
CA PRO A 29 7.06 -3.58 9.49
C PRO A 29 8.14 -2.70 10.13
N SER A 30 8.46 -2.88 11.41
CA SER A 30 9.48 -2.09 12.12
C SER A 30 10.88 -2.40 11.57
N SER A 31 11.22 -3.68 11.45
CA SER A 31 12.51 -4.11 10.89
C SER A 31 12.65 -3.71 9.41
N ASN A 32 11.58 -3.90 8.64
CA ASN A 32 11.56 -3.54 7.22
C ASN A 32 11.73 -2.04 7.02
N ALA A 33 11.03 -1.21 7.80
CA ALA A 33 11.15 0.24 7.75
C ALA A 33 12.57 0.71 8.08
N LYS A 34 13.22 0.12 9.08
CA LYS A 34 14.60 0.46 9.47
C LYS A 34 15.61 0.22 8.35
N ILE A 35 15.54 -0.95 7.72
CA ILE A 35 16.41 -1.33 6.59
C ILE A 35 16.14 -0.43 5.37
N LEU A 36 14.87 -0.18 5.05
CA LEU A 36 14.49 0.69 3.94
C LEU A 36 14.92 2.14 4.18
N ALA A 37 14.73 2.68 5.38
CA ALA A 37 15.13 4.03 5.72
C ALA A 37 16.66 4.22 5.64
N GLN A 38 17.45 3.25 6.10
CA GLN A 38 18.92 3.29 5.94
C GLN A 38 19.31 3.34 4.46
N THR A 39 18.70 2.49 3.63
CA THR A 39 18.96 2.46 2.19
C THR A 39 18.55 3.77 1.52
N ILE A 40 17.35 4.29 1.82
CA ILE A 40 16.85 5.54 1.23
C ILE A 40 17.72 6.73 1.63
N LYS A 41 18.26 6.74 2.86
CA LYS A 41 19.15 7.80 3.32
C LYS A 41 20.44 7.90 2.52
N GLU A 42 20.96 6.79 2.00
CA GLU A 42 22.15 6.77 1.12
C GLU A 42 21.86 7.35 -0.27
N LEU A 43 20.60 7.35 -0.69
CA LEU A 43 20.17 7.80 -2.02
C LEU A 43 19.88 9.30 -2.10
N ASP A 44 19.82 9.99 -0.96
CA ASP A 44 19.52 11.43 -0.85
C ASP A 44 18.27 11.84 -1.66
N ALA A 45 17.18 11.09 -1.48
CA ALA A 45 15.97 11.25 -2.29
C ALA A 45 15.11 12.46 -1.87
N ASP A 46 14.74 13.31 -2.83
CA ASP A 46 13.80 14.42 -2.62
C ASP A 46 12.35 13.96 -2.39
N LEU A 47 11.95 12.85 -3.02
CA LEU A 47 10.59 12.35 -2.96
C LEU A 47 10.60 10.82 -2.85
N VAL A 48 10.03 10.32 -1.75
CA VAL A 48 9.86 8.89 -1.52
C VAL A 48 8.39 8.53 -1.75
N ILE A 49 8.13 7.58 -2.65
CA ILE A 49 6.77 7.13 -2.96
C ILE A 49 6.61 5.67 -2.55
N GLY A 50 5.58 5.39 -1.74
CA GLY A 50 5.19 4.03 -1.36
C GLY A 50 3.70 3.76 -1.58
N GLY A 51 3.29 2.50 -1.50
CA GLY A 51 1.87 2.15 -1.38
C GLY A 51 1.34 2.46 0.03
N VAL A 52 0.05 2.73 0.16
CA VAL A 52 -0.59 2.92 1.48
C VAL A 52 -0.45 1.70 2.39
N GLN A 53 -0.62 0.49 1.84
CA GLN A 53 -0.42 -0.77 2.55
C GLN A 53 -0.23 -1.93 1.57
N GLY A 54 0.46 -2.98 1.99
CA GLY A 54 0.47 -4.27 1.30
C GLY A 54 -0.84 -5.03 1.53
N ILE A 55 -1.25 -5.83 0.55
CA ILE A 55 -2.49 -6.64 0.63
C ILE A 55 -2.30 -7.99 1.33
N ASP A 56 -1.09 -8.28 1.79
CA ASP A 56 -0.79 -9.54 2.48
C ASP A 56 -1.14 -9.41 3.96
N TYR A 57 -0.50 -8.45 4.65
CA TYR A 57 -0.67 -8.21 6.09
C TYR A 57 -1.51 -6.97 6.44
N TYR A 58 -1.87 -6.13 5.46
CA TYR A 58 -2.71 -4.93 5.66
C TYR A 58 -2.26 -3.97 6.79
N GLN A 59 -0.95 -3.93 7.09
CA GLN A 59 -0.44 -3.21 8.27
C GLN A 59 -0.44 -1.68 8.13
N GLY A 60 -0.25 -1.14 6.92
CA GLY A 60 -0.18 0.31 6.68
C GLY A 60 0.94 1.08 7.42
N ALA A 61 1.86 0.38 8.08
CA ALA A 61 2.79 0.96 9.05
C ALA A 61 4.17 1.32 8.48
N THR A 62 4.65 0.58 7.47
CA THR A 62 6.02 0.71 6.96
C THR A 62 6.34 2.11 6.45
N GLY A 63 5.44 2.72 5.66
CA GLY A 63 5.63 4.06 5.10
C GLY A 63 5.79 5.15 6.18
N PRO A 64 4.84 5.31 7.11
CA PRO A 64 4.98 6.22 8.25
C PRO A 64 6.25 6.01 9.06
N MET A 65 6.64 4.75 9.32
CA MET A 65 7.86 4.43 10.07
C MET A 65 9.12 4.88 9.34
N ILE A 66 9.20 4.67 8.01
CA ILE A 66 10.32 5.15 7.20
C ILE A 66 10.44 6.67 7.29
N ALA A 67 9.33 7.39 7.12
CA ALA A 67 9.34 8.85 7.18
C ALA A 67 9.81 9.37 8.54
N HIS A 68 9.35 8.75 9.63
CA HIS A 68 9.79 9.07 10.98
C HIS A 68 11.31 8.85 11.16
N MET A 69 11.84 7.72 10.68
CA MET A 69 13.27 7.39 10.78
C MET A 69 14.16 8.30 9.92
N LEU A 70 13.65 8.77 8.78
CA LEU A 70 14.32 9.76 7.93
C LEU A 70 14.20 11.19 8.45
N GLY A 71 13.25 11.45 9.36
CA GLY A 71 12.97 12.79 9.87
C GLY A 71 12.30 13.71 8.84
N ILE A 72 11.55 13.15 7.88
CA ILE A 72 10.89 13.91 6.80
C ILE A 72 9.37 13.88 6.95
N PRO A 73 8.64 14.90 6.44
CA PRO A 73 7.18 14.91 6.41
C PRO A 73 6.60 13.68 5.69
N HIS A 74 5.43 13.23 6.14
CA HIS A 74 4.66 12.14 5.53
C HIS A 74 3.23 12.56 5.22
N VAL A 75 2.77 12.28 4.00
CA VAL A 75 1.34 12.39 3.65
C VAL A 75 0.80 11.03 3.26
N SER A 76 -0.15 10.54 4.05
CA SER A 76 -0.79 9.23 3.84
C SER A 76 -2.03 9.29 2.97
N GLY A 77 -2.26 8.23 2.18
CA GLY A 77 -3.52 7.98 1.49
C GLY A 77 -3.77 8.91 0.32
N VAL A 78 -2.72 9.33 -0.39
CA VAL A 78 -2.81 10.32 -1.45
C VAL A 78 -3.48 9.74 -2.69
N THR A 79 -4.50 10.44 -3.20
CA THR A 79 -5.26 10.12 -4.42
C THR A 79 -4.91 11.05 -5.59
N ASN A 80 -4.24 12.16 -5.34
CA ASN A 80 -3.71 13.02 -6.38
C ASN A 80 -2.46 13.74 -5.89
N LEU A 81 -1.42 13.79 -6.71
CA LEU A 81 -0.16 14.45 -6.39
C LEU A 81 0.23 15.36 -7.55
N ALA A 82 0.43 16.64 -7.26
CA ALA A 82 0.96 17.62 -8.19
C ALA A 82 2.32 18.13 -7.68
N LEU A 83 3.28 18.29 -8.59
CA LEU A 83 4.61 18.81 -8.30
C LEU A 83 4.79 20.15 -9.01
N ASN A 84 5.38 21.13 -8.32
CA ASN A 84 5.77 22.41 -8.90
C ASN A 84 7.12 22.84 -8.31
N GLY A 85 8.20 22.50 -9.00
CA GLY A 85 9.56 22.65 -8.46
C GLY A 85 9.76 21.78 -7.22
N ASP A 86 10.11 22.41 -6.12
CA ASP A 86 10.34 21.81 -4.78
C ASP A 86 9.05 21.63 -3.97
N LYS A 87 7.93 22.19 -4.44
CA LYS A 87 6.62 22.11 -3.77
C LYS A 87 5.80 20.95 -4.30
N ILE A 88 5.10 20.32 -3.36
CA ILE A 88 4.10 19.30 -3.65
C ILE A 88 2.73 19.74 -3.14
N THR A 89 1.69 19.41 -3.91
CA THR A 89 0.30 19.52 -3.50
C THR A 89 -0.32 18.13 -3.57
N ALA A 90 -0.62 17.55 -2.41
CA ALA A 90 -1.23 16.24 -2.28
C ALA A 90 -2.72 16.39 -1.93
N LYS A 91 -3.56 15.56 -2.54
CA LYS A 91 -4.98 15.44 -2.19
C LYS A 91 -5.25 14.05 -1.64
N ARG A 92 -6.04 13.97 -0.57
CA ARG A 92 -6.50 12.69 -0.01
C ARG A 92 -7.97 12.77 0.38
N GLN A 93 -8.64 11.62 0.32
CA GLN A 93 -10.02 11.51 0.78
C GLN A 93 -10.03 11.35 2.30
N ILE A 94 -10.93 12.06 2.97
CA ILE A 94 -11.21 11.94 4.41
C ILE A 94 -12.71 11.71 4.60
N GLU A 95 -13.11 11.34 5.81
CA GLU A 95 -14.52 11.29 6.15
C GLU A 95 -15.14 12.69 5.97
N GLY A 96 -16.22 12.76 5.19
CA GLY A 96 -16.91 14.02 4.91
C GLY A 96 -16.29 14.91 3.83
N GLY A 97 -15.18 14.53 3.17
CA GLY A 97 -14.67 15.35 2.06
C GLY A 97 -13.27 15.03 1.52
N LEU A 98 -12.66 16.06 0.95
CA LEU A 98 -11.33 16.02 0.34
C LEU A 98 -10.40 16.98 1.08
N GLN A 99 -9.24 16.49 1.52
CA GLN A 99 -8.20 17.30 2.12
C GLN A 99 -7.11 17.61 1.09
N VAL A 100 -6.71 18.88 1.00
CA VAL A 100 -5.58 19.35 0.18
C VAL A 100 -4.45 19.74 1.12
N ILE A 101 -3.25 19.22 0.87
CA ILE A 101 -2.07 19.36 1.72
C ILE A 101 -0.91 19.83 0.85
N ASP A 102 -0.32 20.97 1.21
CA ASP A 102 0.91 21.46 0.60
C ASP A 102 2.11 21.12 1.48
N SER A 103 3.22 20.72 0.85
CA SER A 103 4.51 20.45 1.51
C SER A 103 5.66 20.82 0.58
N THR A 104 6.86 20.93 1.13
CA THR A 104 8.12 21.01 0.39
C THR A 104 8.87 19.69 0.47
N MET A 105 9.70 19.39 -0.52
CA MET A 105 10.67 18.29 -0.46
C MET A 105 11.79 18.59 0.56
N PRO A 106 12.39 17.58 1.23
CA PRO A 106 12.13 16.16 1.05
C PRO A 106 10.84 15.68 1.73
N VAL A 107 10.12 14.74 1.12
CA VAL A 107 8.82 14.24 1.63
C VAL A 107 8.55 12.78 1.24
N LEU A 108 7.87 12.05 2.12
CA LEU A 108 7.36 10.70 1.84
C LEU A 108 5.85 10.74 1.57
N ILE A 109 5.43 10.12 0.48
CA ILE A 109 4.02 9.99 0.09
C ILE A 109 3.64 8.53 0.02
N THR A 110 2.53 8.16 0.68
CA THR A 110 1.91 6.84 0.47
C THR A 110 0.63 6.97 -0.36
N CYS A 111 0.59 6.22 -1.46
CA CYS A 111 -0.42 6.36 -2.50
C CYS A 111 -1.57 5.35 -2.33
N GLN A 112 -2.79 5.80 -2.58
CA GLN A 112 -3.92 4.91 -2.83
C GLN A 112 -3.90 4.38 -4.27
N LYS A 113 -4.57 3.25 -4.49
CA LYS A 113 -4.63 2.55 -5.79
C LYS A 113 -5.09 3.46 -6.94
N ASP A 114 -5.97 4.42 -6.64
CA ASP A 114 -6.60 5.26 -7.65
C ASP A 114 -5.82 6.55 -7.95
N MET A 115 -4.59 6.70 -7.42
CA MET A 115 -3.79 7.91 -7.65
C MET A 115 -3.38 8.11 -9.11
N ASN A 116 -3.00 7.03 -9.80
CA ASN A 116 -2.62 7.09 -11.21
C ASN A 116 -2.96 5.79 -11.95
N LYS A 117 -3.03 5.90 -13.29
CA LYS A 117 -3.08 4.73 -14.16
C LYS A 117 -1.66 4.39 -14.60
N VAL A 118 -1.15 3.25 -14.14
CA VAL A 118 0.17 2.74 -14.54
C VAL A 118 0.18 2.49 -16.04
N ARG A 119 1.18 3.04 -16.73
CA ARG A 119 1.33 2.84 -18.18
C ARG A 119 1.70 1.40 -18.51
N PHE A 120 1.25 0.91 -19.66
CA PHE A 120 1.67 -0.38 -20.19
C PHE A 120 3.05 -0.25 -20.85
N PRO A 121 4.02 -1.11 -20.52
CA PRO A 121 5.34 -1.09 -21.15
C PRO A 121 5.24 -1.59 -22.59
N ALA A 122 6.04 -1.02 -23.50
CA ALA A 122 6.12 -1.54 -24.86
C ALA A 122 6.91 -2.85 -24.89
N LEU A 123 6.72 -3.67 -25.93
CA LEU A 123 7.42 -4.96 -26.07
C LEU A 123 8.96 -4.77 -26.04
N LYS A 124 9.46 -3.69 -26.66
CA LYS A 124 10.88 -3.34 -26.64
C LYS A 124 11.39 -3.13 -25.21
N ASP A 125 10.63 -2.42 -24.37
CA ASP A 125 11.02 -2.13 -22.98
C ASP A 125 11.01 -3.40 -22.12
N ILE A 126 10.04 -4.30 -22.35
CA ILE A 126 10.00 -5.62 -21.72
C ILE A 126 11.23 -6.45 -22.08
N MET A 127 11.69 -6.39 -23.34
CA MET A 127 12.91 -7.10 -23.76
C MET A 127 14.17 -6.47 -23.17
N MET A 128 14.23 -5.14 -23.11
CA MET A 128 15.37 -4.41 -22.53
C MET A 128 15.45 -4.61 -21.02
N SER A 129 14.32 -4.68 -20.31
CA SER A 129 14.31 -4.84 -18.85
C SER A 129 14.94 -6.16 -18.40
N LYS A 130 14.88 -7.22 -19.22
CA LYS A 130 15.56 -8.50 -18.96
C LYS A 130 17.09 -8.39 -18.95
N ARG A 131 17.65 -7.38 -19.64
CA ARG A 131 19.10 -7.15 -19.75
C ARG A 131 19.64 -6.13 -18.75
N LYS A 132 18.79 -5.26 -18.20
CA LYS A 132 19.22 -4.30 -17.18
C LYS A 132 19.72 -5.06 -15.94
N SER A 133 20.91 -4.77 -15.44
CA SER A 133 21.31 -5.26 -14.12
C SER A 133 20.54 -4.52 -13.03
N PHE A 134 20.41 -5.15 -11.87
CA PHE A 134 19.94 -4.49 -10.65
C PHE A 134 20.88 -4.87 -9.52
N GLU A 135 21.02 -3.96 -8.56
CA GLU A 135 21.88 -4.15 -7.42
C GLU A 135 21.23 -5.16 -6.45
N ASN A 136 21.99 -6.14 -5.99
CA ASN A 136 21.53 -7.07 -4.95
C ASN A 136 22.39 -6.82 -3.71
N ARG A 137 21.75 -6.40 -2.62
CA ARG A 137 22.40 -6.20 -1.33
C ARG A 137 21.87 -7.24 -0.35
N GLU A 138 22.77 -8.01 0.25
CA GLU A 138 22.39 -8.81 1.41
C GLU A 138 22.30 -7.91 2.63
N VAL A 139 21.18 -8.01 3.34
CA VAL A 139 20.92 -7.23 4.55
C VAL A 139 20.62 -8.19 5.70
N PRO A 140 21.11 -7.89 6.91
CA PRO A 140 20.83 -8.75 8.06
C PRO A 140 19.34 -8.75 8.38
N LEU A 141 18.93 -9.74 9.17
CA LEU A 141 17.62 -9.72 9.79
C LEU A 141 17.53 -8.47 10.69
N GLY A 142 16.57 -7.60 10.42
CA GLY A 142 16.44 -6.37 11.17
C GLY A 142 16.07 -6.65 12.63
N GLU A 143 16.72 -5.94 13.55
CA GLU A 143 16.27 -5.83 14.94
C GLU A 143 15.27 -4.67 15.02
N GLY A 144 13.99 -5.01 15.24
CA GLY A 144 12.88 -4.09 15.35
C GLY A 144 11.89 -4.54 16.43
N ASN A 145 10.99 -3.63 16.84
CA ASN A 145 9.92 -3.91 17.80
C ASN A 145 8.73 -4.56 17.10
N ASP A 146 8.99 -5.63 16.35
CA ASP A 146 7.96 -6.35 15.61
C ASP A 146 7.18 -7.30 16.53
N ILE A 147 5.91 -7.51 16.18
CA ILE A 147 5.05 -8.46 16.88
C ILE A 147 5.20 -9.85 16.26
N GLU A 148 5.11 -10.89 17.08
CA GLU A 148 5.08 -12.26 16.62
C GLU A 148 3.65 -12.72 16.37
N THR A 149 3.40 -13.31 15.21
CA THR A 149 2.12 -13.96 14.91
C THR A 149 2.13 -15.37 15.50
N ILE A 150 1.33 -15.58 16.55
CA ILE A 150 1.27 -16.87 17.27
C ILE A 150 0.38 -17.88 16.55
N ASP A 151 -0.77 -17.45 16.04
CA ASP A 151 -1.74 -18.30 15.37
C ASP A 151 -2.51 -17.53 14.30
N CYS A 152 -2.98 -18.22 13.26
CA CYS A 152 -3.81 -17.66 12.21
C CYS A 152 -4.83 -18.71 11.75
N SER A 153 -6.11 -18.35 11.80
CA SER A 153 -7.21 -19.22 11.38
C SER A 153 -8.12 -18.50 10.38
N LEU A 154 -8.78 -19.29 9.54
CA LEU A 154 -9.77 -18.76 8.62
C LEU A 154 -10.99 -18.25 9.40
N PRO A 155 -11.61 -17.14 8.99
CA PRO A 155 -12.88 -16.75 9.56
C PRO A 155 -13.92 -17.87 9.34
N PRO A 156 -14.91 -18.00 10.23
CA PRO A 156 -15.97 -18.98 10.06
C PRO A 156 -16.66 -18.78 8.70
N ALA A 157 -17.05 -19.89 8.07
CA ALA A 157 -17.80 -19.83 6.82
C ALA A 157 -19.05 -18.98 7.01
N ARG A 158 -19.32 -18.08 6.06
CA ARG A 158 -20.57 -17.29 6.08
C ARG A 158 -21.76 -18.25 6.04
N GLY A 159 -22.76 -18.00 6.87
CA GLY A 159 -24.06 -18.65 6.74
C GLY A 159 -24.67 -18.37 5.37
N GLY A 160 -25.53 -19.28 4.90
CA GLY A 160 -26.29 -19.06 3.67
C GLY A 160 -27.17 -17.80 3.79
N GLY A 161 -27.32 -17.08 2.68
CA GLY A 161 -28.27 -15.98 2.61
C GLY A 161 -29.70 -16.49 2.68
N VAL A 162 -30.59 -15.72 3.32
CA VAL A 162 -32.02 -16.01 3.36
C VAL A 162 -32.70 -15.30 2.20
N ILE A 163 -33.36 -16.05 1.32
CA ILE A 163 -34.22 -15.47 0.28
C ILE A 163 -35.55 -15.09 0.96
N ILE A 164 -35.94 -13.82 0.83
CA ILE A 164 -37.20 -13.33 1.39
C ILE A 164 -38.34 -13.65 0.44
N GLU A 165 -39.23 -14.54 0.88
CA GLU A 165 -40.43 -14.92 0.13
C GLU A 165 -41.61 -13.97 0.38
N GLY A 166 -42.39 -13.70 -0.67
CA GLY A 166 -43.57 -12.84 -0.65
C GLY A 166 -44.24 -12.79 -2.02
N GLU A 167 -45.55 -12.51 -2.04
CA GLU A 167 -46.32 -12.44 -3.28
C GLU A 167 -46.21 -11.05 -3.93
N THR A 168 -46.13 -10.01 -3.11
CA THR A 168 -45.97 -8.62 -3.55
C THR A 168 -44.59 -8.06 -3.21
N THR A 169 -44.16 -7.03 -3.93
CA THR A 169 -42.89 -6.35 -3.68
C THR A 169 -42.86 -5.66 -2.32
N GLU A 170 -43.99 -5.10 -1.87
CA GLU A 170 -44.12 -4.37 -0.60
C GLU A 170 -43.89 -5.30 0.60
N GLU A 171 -44.51 -6.48 0.61
CA GLU A 171 -44.32 -7.47 1.67
C GLU A 171 -42.87 -7.97 1.77
N LYS A 172 -42.17 -8.10 0.63
CA LYS A 172 -40.76 -8.49 0.62
C LYS A 172 -39.89 -7.41 1.25
N VAL A 173 -40.20 -6.14 1.01
CA VAL A 173 -39.48 -5.00 1.60
C VAL A 173 -39.73 -4.93 3.10
N ASP A 174 -40.96 -5.08 3.56
CA ASP A 174 -41.28 -5.05 4.99
C ASP A 174 -40.61 -6.18 5.76
N LYS A 175 -40.68 -7.42 5.24
CA LYS A 175 -40.00 -8.59 5.83
C LYS A 175 -38.47 -8.44 5.82
N LEU A 176 -37.91 -7.82 4.78
CA LEU A 176 -36.48 -7.53 4.72
C LEU A 176 -36.09 -6.50 5.79
N ILE A 177 -36.85 -5.41 5.93
CA ILE A 177 -36.61 -4.37 6.93
C ILE A 177 -36.71 -4.95 8.34
N GLU A 178 -37.71 -5.78 8.62
CA GLU A 178 -37.89 -6.44 9.91
C GLU A 178 -36.68 -7.32 10.26
N LYS A 179 -36.21 -8.15 9.31
CA LYS A 179 -35.01 -8.99 9.51
C LYS A 179 -33.74 -8.16 9.68
N LEU A 180 -33.59 -7.05 8.94
CA LEU A 180 -32.44 -6.17 9.08
C LEU A 180 -32.39 -5.46 10.44
N LYS A 181 -33.55 -5.06 10.99
CA LYS A 181 -33.64 -4.46 12.34
C LYS A 181 -33.43 -5.49 13.45
N THR A 182 -34.03 -6.67 13.32
CA THR A 182 -34.16 -7.61 14.45
C THR A 182 -33.01 -8.60 14.51
N GLU A 183 -32.69 -9.23 13.36
CA GLU A 183 -31.68 -10.30 13.29
C GLU A 183 -30.29 -9.72 13.00
N ALA A 184 -30.17 -8.82 12.02
CA ALA A 184 -28.88 -8.26 11.60
C ALA A 184 -28.46 -7.02 12.42
N LYS A 185 -29.41 -6.27 13.00
CA LYS A 185 -29.19 -5.04 13.79
C LYS A 185 -28.30 -4.00 13.09
N VAL A 186 -28.51 -3.83 11.79
CA VAL A 186 -27.74 -2.91 10.93
C VAL A 186 -28.54 -1.66 10.55
N LEU A 187 -29.77 -1.53 11.04
CA LEU A 187 -30.70 -0.41 10.83
C LEU A 187 -31.24 0.08 12.17
#